data_AF-A0A2D6TZZ2-F1
#
_entry.id   AF-A0A2D6TZZ2-F1
#
_cell.length_a   1.000
_cell.length_b   1.000
_cell.length_c   1.000
_cell.angle_alpha   90.00
_cell.angle_beta   90.00
_cell.angle_gamma   90.00
#
_symmetry.space_group_name_H-M   'P 1'
#
loop_
_entity.id
_entity.type
_entity.pdbx_description
1 polymer ?
#
loop_
_entity_poly.entity_id
_entity_poly.type
_entity_poly.pdbx_seq_one_letter_code
_entity_poly.pdbx_strand_id
1 'polypeptide(L)'
;MTSKLNSDNMYECEHCGKEFTREKTLIVHVCEQKRRHLQQDEKGVQVGFLAYNRFFQLAQGATKDKTYLSFSKSPYYIAFVKFGRYVISRIIIEADTYIDWLITQRIKIDEWCFEATYDLYLKSKLLTEPVEPALERTVKFMQEWGEEQKAEWNHFFYYVNMNKAVEMINAGKISPWAIYNCKSGQKMLEDMNDEQINLIETVINPPWWKKLFKQKQLDVDFAKDVLKTAGIE
;
A
#
# COMPACT_ATOMS: atom_id res chain seq x y z
N MET A 1 -27.91 -45.15 51.04
CA MET A 1 -26.51 -44.69 50.93
C MET A 1 -26.40 -43.89 49.64
N THR A 2 -26.49 -42.57 49.78
CA THR A 2 -26.39 -41.59 48.69
C THR A 2 -24.95 -41.56 48.20
N SER A 3 -24.72 -41.99 46.97
CA SER A 3 -23.41 -41.85 46.32
C SER A 3 -23.13 -40.36 46.10
N LYS A 4 -22.21 -39.81 46.90
CA LYS A 4 -21.57 -38.52 46.61
C LYS A 4 -20.92 -38.61 45.23
N LEU A 5 -21.48 -37.89 44.26
CA LEU A 5 -20.77 -37.56 43.03
C LEU A 5 -19.72 -36.50 43.41
N ASN A 6 -18.44 -36.86 43.35
CA ASN A 6 -17.34 -35.90 43.50
C ASN A 6 -17.44 -34.86 42.38
N SER A 7 -17.63 -33.60 42.76
CA SER A 7 -17.66 -32.42 41.90
C SER A 7 -16.26 -31.82 41.73
N ASP A 8 -15.23 -32.64 41.47
CA ASP A 8 -13.84 -32.21 41.69
C ASP A 8 -12.95 -32.20 40.44
N ASN A 9 -13.50 -32.33 39.24
CA ASN A 9 -12.72 -32.06 38.01
C ASN A 9 -13.62 -31.40 36.96
N MET A 10 -13.77 -30.08 37.04
CA MET A 10 -14.25 -29.30 35.91
C MET A 10 -13.15 -29.21 34.86
N TYR A 11 -13.51 -29.33 33.59
CA TYR A 11 -12.58 -29.27 32.46
C TYR A 11 -12.51 -27.83 31.94
N GLU A 12 -11.36 -27.17 32.06
CA GLU A 12 -11.17 -25.77 31.64
C GLU A 12 -10.62 -25.67 30.20
N CYS A 13 -11.12 -24.71 29.43
CA CYS A 13 -10.52 -24.37 28.14
C CYS A 13 -9.32 -23.44 28.30
N GLU A 14 -8.13 -23.91 27.92
CA GLU A 14 -6.85 -23.17 27.99
C GLU A 14 -6.85 -21.81 27.27
N HIS A 15 -7.79 -21.57 26.35
CA HIS A 15 -7.85 -20.33 25.56
C HIS A 15 -8.81 -19.28 26.13
N CYS A 16 -9.97 -19.70 26.66
CA CYS A 16 -11.02 -18.78 27.13
C CYS A 16 -11.33 -18.89 28.63
N GLY A 17 -10.72 -19.85 29.33
CA GLY A 17 -10.95 -20.11 30.75
C GLY A 17 -12.35 -20.61 31.11
N LYS A 18 -13.18 -20.98 30.12
CA LYS A 18 -14.50 -21.53 30.40
C LYS A 18 -14.37 -22.95 30.91
N GLU A 19 -15.10 -23.23 31.98
CA GLU A 19 -15.15 -24.54 32.61
C GLU A 19 -16.35 -25.36 32.12
N PHE A 20 -16.15 -26.67 31.98
CA PHE A 20 -17.14 -27.62 31.49
C PHE A 20 -17.25 -28.80 32.43
N THR A 21 -18.48 -29.28 32.65
CA THR A 21 -18.75 -30.45 33.49
C THR A 21 -18.45 -31.79 32.81
N ARG A 22 -18.21 -31.77 31.48
CA ARG A 22 -17.91 -32.97 30.69
C ARG A 22 -16.77 -32.68 29.71
N GLU A 23 -15.80 -33.57 29.64
CA GLU A 23 -14.66 -33.49 28.72
C GLU A 23 -15.10 -33.40 27.25
N LYS A 24 -16.11 -34.21 26.86
CA LYS A 24 -16.67 -34.17 25.49
C LYS A 24 -17.16 -32.79 25.10
N THR A 25 -17.71 -32.02 26.04
CA THR A 25 -18.19 -30.66 25.80
C THR A 25 -17.03 -29.70 25.60
N LEU A 26 -15.93 -29.86 26.36
CA LEU A 26 -14.70 -29.09 26.16
C LEU A 26 -14.07 -29.37 24.78
N ILE A 27 -14.04 -30.64 24.34
CA ILE A 27 -13.44 -31.04 23.06
C ILE A 27 -14.14 -30.34 21.89
N VAL A 28 -15.49 -30.36 21.86
CA VAL A 28 -16.29 -29.72 20.79
C VAL A 28 -16.46 -28.22 20.96
N HIS A 29 -16.00 -27.64 22.06
CA HIS A 29 -16.07 -26.21 22.30
C HIS A 29 -15.22 -25.43 21.29
N VAL A 30 -15.84 -24.44 20.65
CA VAL A 30 -15.17 -23.48 19.77
C VAL A 30 -15.42 -22.07 20.32
N CYS A 31 -14.46 -21.54 21.09
CA CYS A 31 -14.42 -20.12 21.40
C CYS A 31 -13.65 -19.34 20.35
N GLU A 32 -13.80 -18.02 20.41
CA GLU A 32 -13.06 -17.09 19.58
C GLU A 32 -11.55 -17.22 19.80
N GLN A 33 -11.08 -17.25 21.05
CA GLN A 33 -9.64 -17.36 21.34
C GLN A 33 -9.01 -18.66 20.81
N LYS A 34 -9.71 -19.79 20.91
CA LYS A 34 -9.29 -21.06 20.30
C LYS A 34 -9.21 -20.93 18.78
N ARG A 35 -10.21 -20.31 18.15
CA ARG A 35 -10.20 -20.05 16.69
C ARG A 35 -9.04 -19.17 16.27
N ARG A 36 -8.79 -18.07 16.99
CA ARG A 36 -7.67 -17.14 16.75
C ARG A 36 -6.34 -17.87 16.90
N HIS A 37 -6.20 -18.74 17.90
CA HIS A 37 -4.98 -19.54 18.06
C HIS A 37 -4.76 -20.52 16.90
N LEU A 38 -5.80 -21.25 16.47
CA LEU A 38 -5.72 -22.17 15.33
C LEU A 38 -5.42 -21.46 14.00
N GLN A 39 -5.82 -20.19 13.87
CA GLN A 39 -5.56 -19.36 12.67
C GLN A 39 -4.21 -18.63 12.72
N GLN A 40 -3.41 -18.78 13.78
CA GLN A 40 -2.21 -17.96 13.97
C GLN A 40 -1.27 -18.01 12.76
N ASP A 41 -1.09 -19.19 12.16
CA ASP A 41 -0.15 -19.42 11.06
C ASP A 41 -0.74 -19.07 9.68
N GLU A 42 -2.00 -18.61 9.63
CA GLU A 42 -2.60 -18.08 8.41
C GLU A 42 -1.84 -16.82 7.98
N LYS A 43 -1.44 -16.74 6.71
CA LYS A 43 -0.65 -15.60 6.17
C LYS A 43 -1.28 -14.24 6.48
N GLY A 44 -2.60 -14.10 6.31
CA GLY A 44 -3.31 -12.86 6.62
C GLY A 44 -3.26 -12.49 8.10
N VAL A 45 -3.25 -13.48 9.01
CA VAL A 45 -3.11 -13.27 10.45
C VAL A 45 -1.69 -12.85 10.81
N GLN A 46 -0.68 -13.48 10.21
CA GLN A 46 0.73 -13.11 10.38
C GLN A 46 1.01 -11.68 9.92
N VAL A 47 0.52 -11.29 8.74
CA VAL A 47 0.63 -9.89 8.25
C VAL A 47 -0.10 -8.92 9.17
N GLY A 48 -1.30 -9.28 9.65
CA GLY A 48 -2.03 -8.46 10.62
C GLY A 48 -1.26 -8.28 11.92
N PHE A 49 -0.61 -9.33 12.42
CA PHE A 49 0.22 -9.26 13.62
C PHE A 49 1.47 -8.40 13.44
N LEU A 50 2.12 -8.46 12.26
CA LEU A 50 3.23 -7.58 11.91
C LEU A 50 2.77 -6.11 11.91
N ALA A 51 1.66 -5.81 11.22
CA ALA A 51 1.09 -4.46 11.17
C ALA A 51 0.68 -3.95 12.56
N TYR A 52 0.15 -4.82 13.43
CA TYR A 52 -0.17 -4.51 14.81
C TYR A 52 1.09 -4.09 15.60
N ASN A 53 2.17 -4.85 15.51
CA ASN A 53 3.43 -4.49 16.16
C ASN A 53 3.95 -3.15 15.64
N ARG A 54 3.92 -2.97 14.32
CA ARG A 54 4.38 -1.73 13.68
C ARG A 54 3.59 -0.51 14.14
N PHE A 55 2.27 -0.65 14.29
CA PHE A 55 1.41 0.39 14.85
C PHE A 55 1.84 0.79 16.27
N PHE A 56 2.11 -0.15 17.17
CA PHE A 56 2.55 0.19 18.52
C PHE A 56 3.97 0.77 18.56
N GLN A 57 4.87 0.32 17.69
CA GLN A 57 6.21 0.90 17.57
C GLN A 57 6.15 2.36 17.12
N LEU A 58 5.45 2.64 16.01
CA LEU A 58 5.45 3.97 15.39
C LEU A 58 4.47 4.95 16.03
N ALA A 59 3.27 4.51 16.40
CA ALA A 59 2.24 5.39 16.97
C ALA A 59 2.37 5.58 18.49
N GLN A 60 2.93 4.59 19.21
CA GLN A 60 2.98 4.60 20.69
C GLN A 60 4.40 4.51 21.25
N GLY A 61 5.44 4.44 20.41
CA GLY A 61 6.84 4.40 20.84
C GLY A 61 7.21 3.11 21.57
N ALA A 62 6.53 1.99 21.29
CA ALA A 62 6.87 0.72 21.91
C ALA A 62 8.28 0.27 21.49
N THR A 63 9.13 -0.02 22.47
CA THR A 63 10.53 -0.46 22.25
C THR A 63 10.68 -1.97 22.10
N LYS A 64 9.61 -2.73 22.35
CA LYS A 64 9.57 -4.19 22.26
C LYS A 64 8.32 -4.64 21.55
N ASP A 65 8.47 -5.71 20.77
CA ASP A 65 7.36 -6.34 20.08
C ASP A 65 6.42 -7.02 21.07
N LYS A 66 5.13 -6.91 20.79
CA LYS A 66 4.08 -7.63 21.48
C LYS A 66 4.06 -9.07 20.99
N THR A 67 3.66 -9.98 21.87
CA THR A 67 3.49 -11.40 21.54
C THR A 67 2.19 -11.66 20.79
N TYR A 68 2.13 -12.77 20.05
CA TYR A 68 0.88 -13.20 19.41
C TYR A 68 -0.26 -13.38 20.42
N LEU A 69 0.04 -13.87 21.63
CA LEU A 69 -0.96 -13.99 22.68
C LEU A 69 -1.59 -12.63 23.04
N SER A 70 -0.77 -11.58 23.16
CA SER A 70 -1.25 -10.22 23.39
C SER A 70 -2.10 -9.71 22.23
N PHE A 71 -1.66 -9.95 20.99
CA PHE A 71 -2.41 -9.59 19.79
C PHE A 71 -3.75 -10.32 19.69
N SER A 72 -3.76 -11.64 19.90
CA SER A 72 -4.95 -12.49 19.84
C SER A 72 -6.01 -12.13 20.88
N LYS A 73 -5.65 -11.46 21.98
CA LYS A 73 -6.57 -10.96 23.00
C LYS A 73 -6.95 -9.49 22.79
N SER A 74 -6.31 -8.82 21.84
CA SER A 74 -6.51 -7.39 21.60
C SER A 74 -7.88 -7.11 20.98
N PRO A 75 -8.52 -5.98 21.34
CA PRO A 75 -9.71 -5.51 20.61
C PRO A 75 -9.39 -5.19 19.15
N TYR A 76 -8.13 -4.93 18.81
CA TYR A 76 -7.71 -4.62 17.44
C TYR A 76 -7.53 -5.86 16.55
N TYR A 77 -7.63 -7.08 17.09
CA TYR A 77 -7.35 -8.31 16.34
C TYR A 77 -8.08 -8.39 15.01
N ILE A 78 -9.40 -8.18 15.01
CA ILE A 78 -10.23 -8.31 13.82
C ILE A 78 -9.80 -7.29 12.74
N ALA A 79 -9.54 -6.04 13.14
CA ALA A 79 -9.17 -4.99 12.21
C ALA A 79 -7.82 -5.25 11.54
N PHE A 80 -6.80 -5.65 12.31
CA PHE A 80 -5.48 -5.96 11.76
C PHE A 80 -5.47 -7.26 10.94
N VAL A 81 -6.21 -8.29 11.35
CA VAL A 81 -6.35 -9.51 10.51
C VAL A 81 -7.08 -9.21 9.20
N LYS A 82 -8.13 -8.37 9.23
CA LYS A 82 -8.80 -7.90 8.02
C LYS A 82 -7.80 -7.18 7.10
N PHE A 83 -6.99 -6.28 7.66
CA PHE A 83 -5.94 -5.60 6.90
C PHE A 83 -4.89 -6.57 6.34
N GLY A 84 -4.40 -7.52 7.13
CA GLY A 84 -3.42 -8.50 6.64
C GLY A 84 -3.97 -9.36 5.51
N ARG A 85 -5.24 -9.75 5.57
CA ARG A 85 -5.93 -10.44 4.45
C ARG A 85 -6.08 -9.54 3.22
N TYR A 86 -6.35 -8.24 3.40
CA TYR A 86 -6.41 -7.25 2.31
C TYR A 86 -5.04 -7.11 1.61
N VAL A 87 -3.95 -7.02 2.36
CA VAL A 87 -2.59 -6.95 1.82
C VAL A 87 -2.28 -8.17 0.95
N ILE A 88 -2.61 -9.37 1.44
CA ILE A 88 -2.40 -10.63 0.71
C ILE A 88 -3.28 -10.70 -0.54
N SER A 89 -4.55 -10.32 -0.47
CA SER A 89 -5.48 -10.45 -1.60
C SER A 89 -5.21 -9.46 -2.73
N ARG A 90 -4.75 -8.24 -2.40
CA ARG A 90 -4.47 -7.19 -3.39
C ARG A 90 -3.03 -7.15 -3.87
N ILE A 91 -2.15 -8.00 -3.33
CA ILE A 91 -0.70 -8.02 -3.63
C ILE A 91 -0.14 -6.59 -3.51
N ILE A 92 -0.32 -6.00 -2.33
CA ILE A 92 0.15 -4.64 -2.07
C ILE A 92 1.68 -4.61 -2.18
N ILE A 93 2.18 -3.85 -3.14
CA ILE A 93 3.61 -3.62 -3.36
C ILE A 93 4.18 -2.89 -2.14
N GLU A 94 5.35 -3.34 -1.65
CA GLU A 94 6.03 -2.77 -0.48
C GLU A 94 5.13 -2.62 0.75
N ALA A 95 4.39 -3.69 1.13
CA ALA A 95 3.45 -3.69 2.24
C ALA A 95 3.98 -3.06 3.55
N ASP A 96 5.25 -3.28 3.88
CA ASP A 96 5.88 -2.68 5.06
C ASP A 96 5.89 -1.15 5.00
N THR A 97 6.21 -0.58 3.85
CA THR A 97 6.22 0.88 3.70
C THR A 97 4.80 1.45 3.59
N TYR A 98 3.83 0.66 3.12
CA TYR A 98 2.42 1.05 3.19
C TYR A 98 1.93 1.13 4.63
N ILE A 99 2.26 0.15 5.47
CA ILE A 99 1.93 0.16 6.90
C ILE A 99 2.53 1.40 7.57
N ASP A 100 3.81 1.68 7.33
CA ASP A 100 4.51 2.84 7.89
C ASP A 100 3.87 4.15 7.45
N TRP A 101 3.49 4.23 6.17
CA TRP A 101 2.81 5.39 5.63
C TRP A 101 1.44 5.60 6.27
N LEU A 102 0.61 4.55 6.40
CA LEU A 102 -0.71 4.61 7.05
C LEU A 102 -0.62 5.17 8.47
N ILE A 103 0.37 4.70 9.24
CA ILE A 103 0.59 5.13 10.61
C ILE A 103 1.12 6.57 10.66
N THR A 104 2.11 6.89 9.83
CA THR A 104 2.75 8.22 9.80
C THR A 104 1.77 9.31 9.36
N GLN A 105 0.92 9.02 8.37
CA GLN A 105 -0.15 9.92 7.91
C GLN A 105 -1.38 9.91 8.82
N ARG A 106 -1.36 9.13 9.91
CA ARG A 106 -2.43 9.01 10.91
C ARG A 106 -3.78 8.59 10.31
N ILE A 107 -3.74 7.73 9.29
CA ILE A 107 -4.94 7.15 8.69
C ILE A 107 -5.64 6.25 9.72
N LYS A 108 -6.95 6.38 9.86
CA LYS A 108 -7.73 5.59 10.81
C LYS A 108 -7.70 4.12 10.40
N ILE A 109 -7.55 3.21 11.37
CA ILE A 109 -7.46 1.75 11.12
C ILE A 109 -8.64 1.24 10.28
N ASP A 110 -9.84 1.79 10.48
CA ASP A 110 -11.05 1.40 9.72
C ASP A 110 -10.94 1.70 8.21
N GLU A 111 -10.10 2.66 7.83
CA GLU A 111 -9.88 3.13 6.45
C GLU A 111 -8.69 2.42 5.78
N TRP A 112 -7.90 1.61 6.51
CA TRP A 112 -6.68 0.97 5.97
C TRP A 112 -6.95 0.01 4.81
N CYS A 113 -8.17 -0.50 4.69
CA CYS A 113 -8.57 -1.41 3.62
C CYS A 113 -9.36 -0.71 2.49
N PHE A 114 -9.46 0.62 2.52
CA PHE A 114 -10.18 1.36 1.47
C PHE A 114 -9.26 1.57 0.25
N GLU A 115 -9.85 1.46 -0.94
CA GLU A 115 -9.14 1.67 -2.20
C GLU A 115 -8.58 3.10 -2.29
N ALA A 116 -9.39 4.10 -1.94
CA ALA A 116 -8.96 5.49 -1.89
C ALA A 116 -7.74 5.71 -0.97
N THR A 117 -7.62 4.96 0.13
CA THR A 117 -6.45 5.03 1.02
C THR A 117 -5.20 4.49 0.33
N TYR A 118 -5.33 3.38 -0.40
CA TYR A 118 -4.22 2.82 -1.15
C TYR A 118 -3.80 3.73 -2.31
N ASP A 119 -4.75 4.35 -3.00
CA ASP A 119 -4.47 5.32 -4.06
C ASP A 119 -3.68 6.52 -3.53
N LEU A 120 -4.01 7.03 -2.35
CA LEU A 120 -3.24 8.09 -1.70
C LEU A 120 -1.79 7.67 -1.40
N TYR A 121 -1.60 6.44 -0.95
CA TYR A 121 -0.25 5.90 -0.73
C TYR A 121 0.54 5.79 -2.03
N LEU A 122 -0.05 5.18 -3.08
CA LEU A 122 0.59 5.07 -4.39
C LEU A 122 0.97 6.45 -4.93
N LYS A 123 0.06 7.43 -4.85
CA LYS A 123 0.33 8.81 -5.25
C LYS A 123 1.46 9.43 -4.45
N SER A 124 1.53 9.19 -3.14
CA SER A 124 2.64 9.68 -2.31
C SER A 124 4.00 9.10 -2.72
N LYS A 125 4.02 7.85 -3.20
CA LYS A 125 5.21 7.20 -3.74
C LYS A 125 5.62 7.81 -5.08
N LEU A 126 4.67 8.06 -5.97
CA LEU A 126 4.94 8.76 -7.24
C LEU A 126 5.52 10.16 -7.04
N LEU A 127 5.11 10.86 -5.98
CA LEU A 127 5.66 12.20 -5.65
C LEU A 127 7.05 12.16 -5.00
N THR A 128 7.50 10.99 -4.53
CA THR A 128 8.78 10.81 -3.81
C THR A 128 9.73 9.85 -4.51
N GLU A 129 9.38 9.35 -5.69
CA GLU A 129 10.21 8.42 -6.45
C GLU A 129 11.56 9.06 -6.88
N PRO A 130 12.67 8.31 -6.80
CA PRO A 130 13.95 8.76 -7.36
C PRO A 130 13.88 8.91 -8.88
N VAL A 131 14.70 9.81 -9.44
CA VAL A 131 14.65 10.16 -10.87
C VAL A 131 14.99 8.98 -11.79
N GLU A 132 16.00 8.18 -11.46
CA GLU A 132 16.46 7.06 -12.30
C GLU A 132 15.37 6.00 -12.54
N PRO A 133 14.77 5.36 -11.51
CA PRO A 133 13.71 4.37 -11.73
C PRO A 133 12.45 4.99 -12.37
N ALA A 134 12.18 6.27 -12.09
CA ALA A 134 11.06 6.98 -12.68
C ALA A 134 11.20 7.13 -14.20
N LEU A 135 12.40 7.50 -14.66
CA LEU A 135 12.70 7.64 -16.09
C LEU A 135 12.81 6.28 -16.77
N GLU A 136 13.46 5.29 -16.15
CA GLU A 136 13.55 3.92 -16.69
C GLU A 136 12.17 3.34 -16.98
N ARG A 137 11.27 3.39 -15.98
CA ARG A 137 9.89 2.93 -16.12
C ARG A 137 9.14 3.70 -17.21
N THR A 138 9.33 5.02 -17.27
CA THR A 138 8.65 5.87 -18.26
C THR A 138 9.10 5.54 -19.69
N VAL A 139 10.42 5.46 -19.92
CA VAL A 139 11.00 5.15 -21.24
C VAL A 139 10.62 3.74 -21.68
N LYS A 140 10.72 2.75 -20.79
CA LYS A 140 10.30 1.37 -21.09
C LYS A 140 8.84 1.32 -21.51
N PHE A 141 7.97 2.01 -20.79
CA PHE A 141 6.55 2.06 -21.14
C PHE A 141 6.29 2.75 -22.47
N MET A 142 7.02 3.83 -22.79
CA MET A 142 6.92 4.49 -24.10
C MET A 142 7.34 3.54 -25.24
N GLN A 143 8.39 2.73 -25.03
CA GLN A 143 8.84 1.72 -26.00
C GLN A 143 7.76 0.66 -26.24
N GLU A 144 7.20 0.09 -25.17
CA GLU A 144 6.07 -0.87 -25.24
C GLU A 144 4.88 -0.25 -25.99
N TRP A 145 4.53 1.00 -25.68
CA TRP A 145 3.47 1.73 -26.38
C TRP A 145 3.78 1.93 -27.87
N GLY A 146 5.03 2.28 -28.22
CA GLY A 146 5.44 2.49 -29.60
C GLY A 146 5.35 1.21 -30.43
N GLU A 147 5.74 0.06 -29.86
CA GLU A 147 5.56 -1.25 -30.46
C GLU A 147 4.08 -1.57 -30.71
N GLU A 148 3.22 -1.35 -29.71
CA GLU A 148 1.78 -1.59 -29.82
C GLU A 148 1.10 -0.70 -30.87
N GLN A 149 1.47 0.58 -30.92
CA GLN A 149 0.88 1.57 -31.83
C GLN A 149 1.57 1.64 -33.20
N LYS A 150 2.67 0.89 -33.40
CA LYS A 150 3.55 0.99 -34.58
C LYS A 150 4.00 2.44 -34.84
N ALA A 151 4.38 3.12 -33.77
CA ALA A 151 4.81 4.51 -33.78
C ALA A 151 6.21 4.64 -33.18
N GLU A 152 6.92 5.72 -33.55
CA GLU A 152 8.18 6.08 -32.92
C GLU A 152 7.94 6.40 -31.43
N TRP A 153 8.52 5.60 -30.54
CA TRP A 153 8.25 5.66 -29.11
C TRP A 153 8.72 6.98 -28.48
N ASN A 154 9.78 7.59 -29.01
CA ASN A 154 10.28 8.88 -28.54
C ASN A 154 9.36 10.05 -28.90
N HIS A 155 8.39 9.83 -29.79
CA HIS A 155 7.31 10.79 -30.09
C HIS A 155 6.05 10.55 -29.25
N PHE A 156 6.12 9.71 -28.21
CA PHE A 156 4.98 9.35 -27.35
C PHE A 156 4.12 10.57 -26.96
N PHE A 157 4.74 11.63 -26.43
CA PHE A 157 4.01 12.81 -25.94
C PHE A 157 3.28 13.59 -27.03
N TYR A 158 3.68 13.45 -28.30
CA TYR A 158 2.98 14.10 -29.43
C TYR A 158 1.76 13.33 -29.91
N TYR A 159 1.75 12.00 -29.73
CA TYR A 159 0.78 11.13 -30.39
C TYR A 159 -0.13 10.38 -29.42
N VAL A 160 0.21 10.31 -28.15
CA VAL A 160 -0.65 9.68 -27.15
C VAL A 160 -2.00 10.38 -27.09
N ASN A 161 -3.07 9.59 -27.04
CA ASN A 161 -4.40 10.12 -26.77
C ASN A 161 -4.46 10.72 -25.35
N MET A 162 -4.99 11.93 -25.19
CA MET A 162 -4.99 12.64 -23.90
C MET A 162 -5.68 11.89 -22.76
N ASN A 163 -6.79 11.19 -23.03
CA ASN A 163 -7.45 10.37 -22.00
C ASN A 163 -6.57 9.18 -21.59
N LYS A 164 -5.83 8.62 -22.54
CA LYS A 164 -4.89 7.53 -22.26
C LYS A 164 -3.66 8.05 -21.50
N ALA A 165 -3.18 9.25 -21.80
CA ALA A 165 -2.12 9.90 -21.03
C ALA A 165 -2.55 10.12 -19.57
N VAL A 166 -3.78 10.62 -19.33
CA VAL A 166 -4.36 10.74 -17.98
C VAL A 166 -4.36 9.41 -17.24
N GLU A 167 -4.82 8.33 -17.87
CA GLU A 167 -4.81 6.97 -17.30
C GLU A 167 -3.38 6.54 -16.93
N MET A 168 -2.41 6.72 -17.85
CA MET A 168 -1.03 6.31 -17.66
C MET A 168 -0.29 7.13 -16.58
N ILE A 169 -0.60 8.41 -16.45
CA ILE A 169 -0.06 9.28 -15.39
C ILE A 169 -0.58 8.83 -14.02
N ASN A 170 -1.89 8.61 -13.89
CA ASN A 170 -2.49 8.15 -12.65
C ASN A 170 -2.05 6.74 -12.25
N ALA A 171 -1.80 5.86 -13.24
CA ALA A 171 -1.23 4.55 -13.02
C ALA A 171 0.28 4.57 -12.69
N GLY A 172 0.92 5.74 -12.71
CA GLY A 172 2.35 5.87 -12.46
C GLY A 172 3.23 5.29 -13.57
N LYS A 173 2.69 5.04 -14.77
CA LYS A 173 3.45 4.55 -15.93
C LYS A 173 4.29 5.65 -16.57
N ILE A 174 3.78 6.88 -16.56
CA ILE A 174 4.48 8.08 -17.01
C ILE A 174 4.76 8.98 -15.80
N SER A 175 6.04 9.26 -15.54
CA SER A 175 6.46 10.07 -14.40
C SER A 175 6.35 11.57 -14.68
N PRO A 176 5.97 12.41 -13.70
CA PRO A 176 6.17 13.85 -13.78
C PRO A 176 7.64 14.26 -13.92
N TRP A 177 8.61 13.43 -13.49
CA TRP A 177 10.03 13.64 -13.80
C TRP A 177 10.27 13.73 -15.30
N ALA A 178 9.60 12.91 -16.11
CA ALA A 178 9.70 12.97 -17.57
C ALA A 178 8.93 14.17 -18.12
N ILE A 179 7.66 14.31 -17.73
CA ILE A 179 6.74 15.31 -18.27
C ILE A 179 7.28 16.74 -18.10
N TYR A 180 7.75 17.07 -16.90
CA TYR A 180 8.21 18.43 -16.62
C TYR A 180 9.61 18.74 -17.14
N ASN A 181 10.40 17.74 -17.52
CA ASN A 181 11.80 17.93 -17.94
C ASN A 181 12.02 17.75 -19.45
N CYS A 182 10.96 17.63 -20.24
CA CYS A 182 10.98 17.75 -21.70
C CYS A 182 9.90 18.73 -22.19
N LYS A 183 10.08 19.32 -23.37
CA LYS A 183 9.13 20.28 -23.98
C LYS A 183 7.88 19.58 -24.49
N SER A 184 7.99 18.41 -25.12
CA SER A 184 6.81 17.65 -25.59
C SER A 184 5.93 17.20 -24.43
N GLY A 185 6.50 16.79 -23.30
CA GLY A 185 5.75 16.49 -22.09
C GLY A 185 5.01 17.71 -21.52
N GLN A 186 5.71 18.85 -21.42
CA GLN A 186 5.08 20.12 -21.01
C GLN A 186 3.96 20.54 -21.98
N LYS A 187 4.20 20.39 -23.28
CA LYS A 187 3.20 20.72 -24.31
C LYS A 187 1.97 19.82 -24.22
N MET A 188 2.15 18.52 -24.00
CA MET A 188 1.03 17.59 -23.76
C MET A 188 0.18 18.04 -22.56
N LEU A 189 0.80 18.50 -21.46
CA LEU A 189 0.04 19.05 -20.33
C LEU A 189 -0.71 20.34 -20.68
N GLU A 190 -0.10 21.24 -21.45
CA GLU A 190 -0.76 22.48 -21.90
C GLU A 190 -1.97 22.21 -22.80
N ASP A 191 -1.95 21.10 -23.54
CA ASP A 191 -3.03 20.69 -24.46
C ASP A 191 -4.17 19.93 -23.75
N MET A 192 -4.02 19.59 -22.46
CA MET A 192 -5.08 18.96 -21.68
C MET A 192 -6.17 19.98 -21.30
N ASN A 193 -7.43 19.53 -21.29
CA ASN A 193 -8.54 20.33 -20.80
C ASN A 193 -8.64 20.30 -19.26
N ASP A 194 -9.49 21.17 -18.70
CA ASP A 194 -9.65 21.29 -17.24
C ASP A 194 -10.07 19.97 -16.56
N GLU A 195 -10.94 19.17 -17.18
CA GLU A 195 -11.36 17.88 -16.64
C GLU A 195 -10.17 16.90 -16.55
N GLN A 196 -9.37 16.82 -17.60
CA GLN A 196 -8.17 15.99 -17.67
C GLN A 196 -7.11 16.43 -16.66
N ILE A 197 -6.90 17.74 -16.52
CA ILE A 197 -6.00 18.31 -15.50
C ILE A 197 -6.48 17.96 -14.10
N ASN A 198 -7.78 18.11 -13.82
CA ASN A 198 -8.34 17.75 -12.51
C ASN A 198 -8.14 16.27 -12.20
N LEU A 199 -8.23 15.38 -13.19
CA LEU A 199 -8.02 13.94 -12.99
C LEU A 199 -6.59 13.58 -12.59
N ILE A 200 -5.58 14.38 -12.96
CA ILE A 200 -4.16 14.11 -12.67
C ILE A 200 -3.54 15.09 -11.67
N GLU A 201 -4.31 16.04 -11.13
CA GLU A 201 -3.81 17.14 -10.28
C GLU A 201 -2.97 16.65 -9.11
N THR A 202 -3.35 15.51 -8.53
CA THR A 202 -2.69 14.91 -7.36
C THR A 202 -1.31 14.32 -7.67
N VAL A 203 -1.06 13.93 -8.92
CA VAL A 203 0.21 13.36 -9.40
C VAL A 203 1.09 14.45 -10.00
N ILE A 204 0.51 15.31 -10.84
CA ILE A 204 1.20 16.40 -11.51
C ILE A 204 1.55 17.53 -10.53
N ASN A 205 0.71 17.81 -9.52
CA ASN A 205 0.94 18.71 -8.38
C ASN A 205 2.05 19.77 -8.61
N PRO A 206 1.81 20.81 -9.43
CA PRO A 206 2.85 21.74 -9.82
C PRO A 206 3.59 22.42 -8.64
N PRO A 207 2.92 22.81 -7.55
CA PRO A 207 3.61 23.37 -6.37
C PRO A 207 4.62 22.41 -5.75
N TRP A 208 4.29 21.11 -5.68
CA TRP A 208 5.19 20.09 -5.14
C TRP A 208 6.42 19.92 -6.02
N TRP A 209 6.23 19.66 -7.31
CA TRP A 209 7.34 19.40 -8.24
C TRP A 209 8.23 20.62 -8.43
N LYS A 210 7.67 21.83 -8.45
CA LYS A 210 8.45 23.07 -8.46
C LYS A 210 9.35 23.20 -7.23
N LYS A 211 8.90 22.76 -6.05
CA LYS A 211 9.72 22.74 -4.83
C LYS A 211 10.79 21.66 -4.91
N LEU A 212 10.42 20.45 -5.34
CA LEU A 212 11.33 19.31 -5.46
C LEU A 212 12.48 19.60 -6.43
N PHE A 213 12.18 20.12 -7.62
CA PHE A 213 13.18 20.42 -8.65
C PHE A 213 14.17 21.49 -8.20
N LYS A 214 13.72 22.49 -7.42
CA LYS A 214 14.63 23.46 -6.81
C LYS A 214 15.59 22.84 -5.80
N GLN A 215 15.17 21.78 -5.11
CA GLN A 215 16.00 21.10 -4.11
C GLN A 215 16.93 20.07 -4.75
N LYS A 216 16.55 19.51 -5.90
CA LYS A 216 17.23 18.39 -6.57
C LYS A 216 17.71 18.78 -7.96
N GLN A 217 18.53 19.83 -8.04
CA GLN A 217 18.96 20.36 -9.34
C GLN A 217 19.78 19.34 -10.16
N LEU A 218 20.61 18.52 -9.51
CA LEU A 218 21.37 17.46 -10.19
C LEU A 218 20.45 16.40 -10.82
N ASP A 219 19.41 15.97 -10.10
CA ASP A 219 18.42 15.02 -10.61
C ASP A 219 17.67 15.62 -11.82
N VAL A 220 17.36 16.92 -11.77
CA VAL A 220 16.72 17.66 -12.88
C VAL A 220 17.62 17.70 -14.11
N ASP A 221 18.90 18.01 -13.93
CA ASP A 221 19.85 18.10 -15.04
C ASP A 221 20.07 16.72 -15.66
N PHE A 222 20.18 15.68 -14.84
CA PHE A 222 20.20 14.28 -15.28
C PHE A 222 18.95 13.91 -16.07
N ALA A 223 17.75 14.26 -15.57
CA ALA A 223 16.50 13.95 -16.27
C ALA A 223 16.45 14.57 -17.67
N LYS A 224 16.83 15.85 -17.78
CA LYS A 224 16.87 16.55 -19.06
C LYS A 224 17.86 15.89 -20.03
N ASP A 225 19.04 15.51 -19.55
CA ASP A 225 20.06 14.88 -20.38
C ASP A 225 19.62 13.51 -20.91
N VAL A 226 19.02 12.68 -20.03
CA VAL A 226 18.47 11.37 -20.41
C VAL A 226 17.36 11.51 -21.44
N LEU A 227 16.37 12.39 -21.20
CA LEU A 227 15.23 12.58 -22.11
C LEU A 227 15.70 13.10 -23.48
N LYS A 228 16.61 14.06 -23.49
CA LYS A 228 17.20 14.59 -24.72
C LYS A 228 17.98 13.53 -25.49
N THR A 229 18.80 12.74 -24.80
CA THR A 229 19.58 11.65 -25.42
C THR A 229 18.66 10.56 -25.99
N ALA A 230 17.54 10.30 -25.32
CA ALA A 230 16.49 9.41 -25.78
C ALA A 230 15.66 9.98 -26.95
N GLY A 231 15.88 11.24 -27.36
CA GLY A 231 15.11 11.89 -28.41
C GLY A 231 13.69 12.27 -27.98
N ILE A 232 13.41 12.33 -26.68
CA ILE A 232 12.14 12.77 -26.08
C ILE A 232 12.32 14.25 -25.71
N GLU A 233 12.17 15.14 -26.69
CA GLU A 233 12.26 16.59 -26.48
C GLU A 233 10.90 17.26 -26.52
#